data_AF-A0A5Q2VZW3-F1
#
_entry.id   AF-A0A5Q2VZW3-F1
#
_cell.length_a   1.000
_cell.length_b   1.000
_cell.length_c   1.000
_cell.angle_alpha   90.00
_cell.angle_beta   90.00
_cell.angle_gamma   90.00
#
_symmetry.space_group_name_H-M   'P 1'
#
loop_
_entity.id
_entity.type
_entity.pdbx_description
1 polymer ?
#
loop_
_entity_poly.entity_id
_entity_poly.type
_entity_poly.pdbx_seq_one_letter_code
_entity_poly.pdbx_strand_id
1 'polypeptide(L)'
;MAVPETSGSQPSLLDPGAILPGRAPAEFVGSAAVLVDTPVPHLDRTFDYGIPPALAGDVRAGIRVRVRFAGKDRDGLVLAVGPTTAQTTAPLRRVVSPLPVLTPDVLAVAREIAAHYAGTLGDVLRLAIPPRHARTEKSVRAERPESAPAAEPESARPVEPVHPRPAGDPEDLLGHAGAELRSARLARADAAWSTYGGGGALIRRLVAGDAPRAAWCAVPWPRSVPPATQADRADQADRDTPTGPAWAESVAAAAAATVTGGRSALLLVPTATEVDQLAAALSDWELDHVTLTAEAGPAARYRSFLLALTGRVRIVLGTRSAAFAPLADLGLVVCWDDGHDAYSDPRAPYPHARTILTRRAEHSGAAALFGGYARSVEAQELVHSGWARELAAPRAVLRAGTARIVAPDEFDLQREGRPAGPAFPAPPGRWPAAPSSTGPCSCRCRAPATSRSSPARTAGNRRAVRAAPARSPSTGATRPVLPVLLVLPVLV
;
A
#
# COMPACT_ATOMS: atom_id res chain seq x y z
N MET A 1 -18.48 92.45 1.51
CA MET A 1 -18.87 91.16 0.92
C MET A 1 -17.63 90.28 0.96
N ALA A 2 -17.45 89.52 2.04
CA ALA A 2 -16.24 88.75 2.32
C ALA A 2 -16.56 87.26 2.17
N VAL A 3 -15.76 86.57 1.36
CA VAL A 3 -15.85 85.12 1.09
C VAL A 3 -14.91 84.40 2.06
N PRO A 4 -15.32 83.32 2.75
CA PRO A 4 -14.43 82.57 3.61
C PRO A 4 -13.61 81.56 2.79
N GLU A 5 -12.29 81.56 3.00
CA GLU A 5 -11.39 80.53 2.49
C GLU A 5 -11.57 79.23 3.29
N THR A 6 -12.10 78.19 2.66
CA THR A 6 -12.04 76.82 3.18
C THR A 6 -10.75 76.15 2.68
N SER A 7 -9.74 76.02 3.53
CA SER A 7 -8.55 75.21 3.23
C SER A 7 -8.92 73.72 3.30
N GLY A 8 -9.23 73.13 2.15
CA GLY A 8 -9.31 71.69 1.98
C GLY A 8 -7.90 71.10 1.97
N SER A 9 -7.44 70.59 3.11
CA SER A 9 -6.27 69.71 3.16
C SER A 9 -6.62 68.37 2.51
N GLN A 10 -6.08 68.11 1.32
CA GLN A 10 -6.01 66.74 0.78
C GLN A 10 -4.98 65.97 1.62
N PRO A 11 -5.34 64.83 2.24
CA PRO A 11 -4.35 64.00 2.91
C PRO A 11 -3.40 63.39 1.87
N SER A 12 -2.11 63.57 2.11
CA SER A 12 -0.99 63.08 1.31
C SER A 12 -1.06 61.55 1.15
N LEU A 13 -0.93 61.08 -0.09
CA LEU A 13 -0.86 59.64 -0.45
C LEU A 13 0.38 58.92 0.12
N LEU A 14 1.29 59.67 0.76
CA LEU A 14 2.58 59.20 1.28
C LEU A 14 2.69 59.38 2.80
N ASP A 15 1.57 59.35 3.52
CA ASP A 15 1.57 59.34 4.98
C ASP A 15 1.87 57.90 5.49
N PRO A 16 3.03 57.63 6.10
CA PRO A 16 3.40 56.28 6.56
C PRO A 16 2.54 55.80 7.76
N GLY A 17 1.61 56.64 8.24
CA GLY A 17 0.65 56.33 9.30
C GLY A 17 -0.72 55.81 8.85
N ALA A 18 -1.00 55.72 7.54
CA ALA A 18 -2.25 55.15 7.03
C ALA A 18 -2.22 53.60 7.08
N ILE A 19 -2.15 53.06 8.28
CA ILE A 19 -2.44 51.66 8.56
C ILE A 19 -3.92 51.47 8.24
N LEU A 20 -4.23 50.77 7.13
CA LEU A 20 -5.55 50.20 6.89
C LEU A 20 -6.08 49.66 8.22
N PRO A 21 -7.31 49.99 8.66
CA PRO A 21 -7.79 49.61 9.98
C PRO A 21 -7.52 48.14 10.19
N GLY A 22 -6.52 47.86 11.03
CA GLY A 22 -6.09 46.51 11.36
C GLY A 22 -7.34 45.83 11.87
N ARG A 23 -7.83 44.84 11.11
CA ARG A 23 -8.93 44.00 11.54
C ARG A 23 -8.62 43.60 12.97
N ALA A 24 -9.44 44.02 13.92
CA ALA A 24 -9.24 43.75 15.34
C ALA A 24 -8.80 42.29 15.49
N PRO A 25 -7.73 41.99 16.25
CA PRO A 25 -7.21 40.63 16.36
C PRO A 25 -8.38 39.76 16.78
N ALA A 26 -8.78 38.86 15.88
CA ALA A 26 -9.88 37.96 16.18
C ALA A 26 -9.41 37.10 17.36
N GLU A 27 -10.18 37.09 18.44
CA GLU A 27 -9.84 36.32 19.62
C GLU A 27 -9.83 34.83 19.24
N PHE A 28 -8.69 34.18 19.43
CA PHE A 28 -8.46 32.79 19.06
C PHE A 28 -8.20 31.95 20.30
N VAL A 29 -8.84 30.79 20.39
CA VAL A 29 -8.69 29.86 21.53
C VAL A 29 -7.34 29.12 21.46
N GLY A 30 -6.74 29.04 20.27
CA GLY A 30 -5.43 28.43 20.04
C GLY A 30 -4.97 28.59 18.59
N SER A 31 -3.86 27.94 18.26
CA SER A 31 -3.33 27.86 16.91
C SER A 31 -3.36 26.43 16.37
N ALA A 32 -3.55 26.29 15.05
CA ALA A 32 -3.46 25.03 14.33
C ALA A 32 -2.35 25.13 13.28
N ALA A 33 -1.38 24.21 13.33
CA ALA A 33 -0.36 24.06 12.31
C ALA A 33 -0.92 23.21 11.16
N VAL A 34 -1.21 23.85 10.03
CA VAL A 34 -1.91 23.23 8.89
C VAL A 34 -0.95 23.03 7.73
N LEU A 35 -0.87 21.79 7.23
CA LEU A 35 -0.29 21.50 5.92
C LEU A 35 -1.36 21.76 4.86
N VAL A 36 -1.13 22.76 4.01
CA VAL A 36 -2.07 23.15 2.95
C VAL A 36 -1.86 22.25 1.73
N ASP A 37 -2.96 21.77 1.14
CA ASP A 37 -2.91 20.99 -0.09
C ASP A 37 -2.52 21.87 -1.28
N THR A 38 -1.22 21.86 -1.57
CA THR A 38 -0.58 22.56 -2.69
C THR A 38 0.32 21.60 -3.47
N PRO A 39 0.33 21.65 -4.81
CA PRO A 39 1.23 20.83 -5.63
C PRO A 39 2.65 21.41 -5.71
N VAL A 40 2.92 22.51 -4.98
CA VAL A 40 4.15 23.28 -5.11
C VAL A 40 5.13 22.89 -3.99
N PRO A 41 6.29 22.28 -4.31
CA PRO A 41 7.18 21.71 -3.30
C PRO A 41 7.74 22.71 -2.28
N HIS A 42 8.09 23.94 -2.68
CA HIS A 42 8.61 24.95 -1.75
C HIS A 42 7.56 25.46 -0.73
N LEU A 43 6.29 25.06 -0.89
CA LEU A 43 5.19 25.35 0.03
C LEU A 43 4.80 24.13 0.87
N ASP A 44 5.55 23.02 0.80
CA ASP A 44 5.37 21.83 1.62
C ASP A 44 5.88 22.05 3.05
N ARG A 45 5.19 22.93 3.77
CA ARG A 45 5.45 23.26 5.17
C ARG A 45 4.14 23.56 5.89
N THR A 46 4.18 23.59 7.20
CA THR A 46 3.04 24.00 8.01
C THR A 46 2.87 25.52 7.98
N PHE A 47 1.62 25.95 8.03
CA PHE A 47 1.23 27.34 8.21
C PHE A 47 0.31 27.45 9.42
N ASP A 48 0.53 28.46 10.25
CA ASP A 48 -0.23 28.65 11.48
C ASP A 48 -1.53 29.42 11.22
N TYR A 49 -2.63 28.86 11.70
CA TYR A 49 -3.96 29.45 11.62
C TYR A 49 -4.57 29.58 13.02
N GLY A 50 -5.24 30.70 13.28
CA GLY A 50 -5.98 30.91 14.53
C GLY A 50 -7.26 30.06 14.54
N ILE A 51 -7.56 29.44 15.67
CA ILE A 51 -8.76 28.62 15.90
C ILE A 51 -9.87 29.52 16.48
N PRO A 52 -10.94 29.81 15.70
CA PRO A 52 -12.08 30.56 16.23
C PRO A 52 -12.79 29.77 17.35
N PRO A 53 -13.36 30.44 18.37
CA PRO A 53 -14.07 29.76 19.46
C PRO A 53 -15.17 28.79 19.00
N ALA A 54 -15.88 29.15 17.92
CA ALA A 54 -16.92 28.31 17.33
C ALA A 54 -16.41 26.96 16.78
N LEU A 55 -15.11 26.83 16.50
CA LEU A 55 -14.49 25.61 15.95
C LEU A 55 -13.65 24.86 17.00
N ALA A 56 -13.48 25.38 18.21
CA ALA A 56 -12.55 24.84 19.19
C ALA A 56 -12.82 23.38 19.58
N GLY A 57 -14.09 22.97 19.66
CA GLY A 57 -14.47 21.59 20.00
C GLY A 57 -14.17 20.55 18.91
N ASP A 58 -14.13 21.00 17.64
CA ASP A 58 -13.99 20.13 16.47
C ASP A 58 -12.55 20.05 15.94
N VAL A 59 -11.69 21.03 16.29
CA VAL A 59 -10.33 21.11 15.76
C VAL A 59 -9.37 20.24 16.57
N ARG A 60 -8.79 19.24 15.90
CA ARG A 60 -7.81 18.30 16.46
C ARG A 60 -6.74 17.98 15.42
N ALA A 61 -5.60 17.46 15.84
CA ALA A 61 -4.62 16.92 14.90
C ALA A 61 -5.25 15.80 14.05
N GLY A 62 -4.87 15.76 12.77
CA GLY A 62 -5.29 14.74 11.83
C GLY A 62 -6.58 15.04 11.04
N ILE A 63 -7.30 16.11 11.37
CA ILE A 63 -8.56 16.45 10.69
C ILE A 63 -8.33 17.22 9.38
N ARG A 64 -9.34 17.20 8.50
CA ARG A 64 -9.39 18.03 7.30
C ARG A 64 -10.04 19.37 7.60
N VAL A 65 -9.36 20.45 7.21
CA VAL A 65 -9.84 21.83 7.32
C VAL A 65 -9.83 22.51 5.95
N ARG A 66 -10.59 23.60 5.86
CA ARG A 66 -10.52 24.54 4.74
C ARG A 66 -9.94 25.85 5.25
N VAL A 67 -8.97 26.37 4.52
CA VAL A 67 -8.22 27.59 4.88
C VAL A 67 -8.11 28.53 3.68
N ARG A 68 -7.96 29.83 3.96
CA ARG A 68 -7.63 30.82 2.93
C ARG A 68 -6.12 30.86 2.77
N PHE A 69 -5.62 30.53 1.59
CA PHE A 69 -4.20 30.49 1.28
C PHE A 69 -3.95 31.15 -0.09
N ALA A 70 -3.07 32.15 -0.12
CA ALA A 70 -2.77 32.95 -1.32
C ALA A 70 -4.04 33.44 -2.06
N GLY A 71 -5.00 33.99 -1.31
CA GLY A 71 -6.25 34.53 -1.85
C GLY A 71 -7.32 33.50 -2.23
N LYS A 72 -7.02 32.19 -2.22
CA LYS A 72 -7.95 31.11 -2.60
C LYS A 72 -8.28 30.22 -1.41
N ASP A 73 -9.46 29.62 -1.39
CA ASP A 73 -9.78 28.60 -0.38
C ASP A 73 -9.17 27.26 -0.82
N ARG A 74 -8.45 26.62 0.11
CA ARG A 74 -7.73 25.35 -0.08
C ARG A 74 -8.06 24.39 1.05
N ASP A 75 -8.02 23.11 0.72
CA ASP A 75 -8.08 22.06 1.74
C ASP A 75 -6.71 21.93 2.41
N GLY A 76 -6.70 21.50 3.66
CA GLY A 76 -5.49 21.26 4.43
C GLY A 76 -5.72 20.24 5.52
N LEU A 77 -4.62 19.71 6.05
CA LEU A 77 -4.60 18.77 7.17
C LEU A 77 -3.97 19.45 8.38
N VAL A 78 -4.64 19.38 9.52
CA VAL A 78 -4.08 19.88 10.79
C VAL A 78 -3.04 18.86 11.25
N LEU A 79 -1.77 19.25 11.37
CA LEU A 79 -0.70 18.37 11.85
C LEU A 79 -0.53 18.46 13.36
N ALA A 80 -0.76 19.65 13.94
CA ALA A 80 -0.68 19.89 15.37
C ALA A 80 -1.63 21.03 15.77
N VAL A 81 -2.03 21.03 17.04
CA VAL A 81 -2.78 22.11 17.69
C VAL A 81 -1.98 22.55 18.91
N GLY A 82 -1.89 23.85 19.15
CA GLY A 82 -1.10 24.41 20.24
C GLY A 82 -1.62 25.77 20.72
N PRO A 83 -0.92 26.39 21.69
CA PRO A 83 -1.26 27.74 22.14
C PRO A 83 -1.08 28.74 20.99
N THR A 84 -1.76 29.88 21.08
CA THR A 84 -1.62 30.95 20.09
C THR A 84 -0.20 31.54 20.17
N THR A 85 0.61 31.35 19.13
CA THR A 85 2.02 31.78 19.08
C THR A 85 2.24 33.06 18.27
N ALA A 86 1.34 33.39 17.34
CA ALA A 86 1.52 34.50 16.41
C ALA A 86 0.44 35.59 16.61
N GLN A 87 0.89 36.85 16.61
CA GLN A 87 0.05 38.03 16.82
C GLN A 87 -0.88 38.33 15.61
N THR A 88 -0.50 37.86 14.41
CA THR A 88 -1.26 38.08 13.15
C THR A 88 -1.45 36.77 12.41
N THR A 89 -2.44 35.96 12.80
CA THR A 89 -2.81 34.72 12.11
C THR A 89 -4.12 34.86 11.36
N ALA A 90 -4.18 34.25 10.17
CA ALA A 90 -5.45 34.09 9.48
C ALA A 90 -6.34 33.07 10.24
N PRO A 91 -7.66 33.29 10.30
CA PRO A 91 -8.57 32.34 10.94
C PRO A 91 -8.77 31.08 10.08
N LEU A 92 -8.94 29.92 10.74
CA LEU A 92 -9.50 28.73 10.09
C LEU A 92 -10.90 29.05 9.52
N ARG A 93 -11.19 28.61 8.28
CA ARG A 93 -12.48 28.92 7.64
C ARG A 93 -13.56 27.93 8.04
N ARG A 94 -13.25 26.63 8.02
CA ARG A 94 -14.19 25.55 8.39
C ARG A 94 -13.47 24.23 8.63
N VAL A 95 -14.03 23.40 9.50
CA VAL A 95 -13.74 21.97 9.56
C VAL A 95 -14.49 21.25 8.42
N VAL A 96 -13.80 20.40 7.66
CA VAL A 96 -14.37 19.65 6.52
C VAL A 96 -14.93 18.30 6.99
N SER A 97 -14.20 17.63 7.89
CA SER A 97 -14.57 16.36 8.50
C SER A 97 -14.06 16.35 9.94
N PRO A 98 -14.89 15.97 10.93
CA PRO A 98 -14.46 15.85 12.32
C PRO A 98 -13.65 14.57 12.59
N LEU A 99 -13.57 13.65 11.61
CA LEU A 99 -12.80 12.42 11.77
C LEU A 99 -11.29 12.72 11.57
N PRO A 100 -10.42 12.29 12.51
CA PRO A 100 -8.97 12.42 12.34
C PRO A 100 -8.49 11.38 11.34
N VAL A 101 -8.56 11.72 10.04
CA VAL A 101 -8.19 10.81 8.94
C VAL A 101 -6.69 10.60 8.80
N LEU A 102 -5.88 11.49 9.36
CA LEU A 102 -4.43 11.34 9.44
C LEU A 102 -4.05 10.95 10.86
N THR A 103 -3.69 9.69 11.06
CA THR A 103 -3.22 9.19 12.36
C THR A 103 -1.76 9.59 12.61
N PRO A 104 -1.32 9.68 13.88
CA PRO A 104 0.07 9.98 14.21
C PRO A 104 1.08 9.04 13.54
N ASP A 105 0.80 7.73 13.53
CA ASP A 105 1.68 6.72 12.92
C ASP A 105 1.80 6.92 11.41
N VAL A 106 0.69 7.20 10.73
CA VAL A 106 0.70 7.46 9.28
C VAL A 106 1.45 8.75 8.97
N LEU A 107 1.33 9.79 9.81
CA LEU A 107 2.10 11.02 9.67
C LEU A 107 3.60 10.79 9.86
N ALA A 108 4.00 10.01 10.87
CA ALA A 108 5.40 9.70 11.13
C ALA A 108 6.03 8.96 9.95
N VAL A 109 5.39 7.89 9.48
CA VAL A 109 5.84 7.14 8.32
C VAL A 109 5.82 7.99 7.05
N ALA A 110 4.80 8.84 6.85
CA ALA A 110 4.75 9.71 5.67
C ALA A 110 5.92 10.70 5.62
N ARG A 111 6.35 11.24 6.77
CA ARG A 111 7.54 12.11 6.86
C ARG A 111 8.82 11.36 6.50
N GLU A 112 8.99 10.14 6.99
CA GLU A 112 10.16 9.34 6.68
C GLU A 112 10.21 8.92 5.22
N ILE A 113 9.06 8.56 4.63
CA ILE A 113 8.97 8.22 3.22
C ILE A 113 9.27 9.46 2.35
N ALA A 114 8.71 10.62 2.71
CA ALA A 114 9.04 11.87 2.02
C ALA A 114 10.55 12.16 2.09
N ALA A 115 11.16 12.05 3.27
CA ALA A 115 12.60 12.25 3.44
C ALA A 115 13.44 11.22 2.65
N HIS A 116 13.08 9.93 2.73
CA HIS A 116 13.82 8.84 2.11
C HIS A 116 13.82 8.93 0.57
N TYR A 117 12.70 9.32 -0.02
CA TYR A 117 12.56 9.46 -1.47
C TYR A 117 12.77 10.90 -1.97
N ALA A 118 13.27 11.81 -1.11
CA ALA A 118 13.43 13.24 -1.43
C ALA A 118 12.15 13.89 -2.02
N GLY A 119 10.99 13.49 -1.50
CA GLY A 119 9.66 13.95 -1.87
C GLY A 119 9.08 14.99 -0.93
N THR A 120 7.82 15.38 -1.19
CA THR A 120 7.04 16.25 -0.31
C THR A 120 6.13 15.42 0.59
N LEU A 121 5.91 15.88 1.83
CA LEU A 121 4.92 15.31 2.74
C LEU A 121 3.52 15.38 2.12
N GLY A 122 3.19 16.50 1.48
CA GLY A 122 1.93 16.67 0.76
C GLY A 122 1.67 15.55 -0.26
N ASP A 123 2.64 15.19 -1.09
CA ASP A 123 2.48 14.14 -2.09
C ASP A 123 2.30 12.75 -1.45
N VAL A 124 3.09 12.43 -0.41
CA VAL A 124 2.93 11.16 0.31
C VAL A 124 1.55 11.07 0.98
N LEU A 125 1.05 12.16 1.56
CA LEU A 125 -0.28 12.19 2.18
C LEU A 125 -1.42 12.06 1.16
N ARG A 126 -1.25 12.52 -0.08
CA ARG A 126 -2.22 12.25 -1.17
C ARG A 126 -2.30 10.76 -1.52
N LEU A 127 -1.20 10.02 -1.36
CA LEU A 127 -1.17 8.57 -1.53
C LEU A 127 -1.83 7.88 -0.33
N ALA A 128 -1.53 8.36 0.88
CA ALA A 128 -1.96 7.76 2.12
C ALA A 128 -3.45 7.90 2.39
N ILE A 129 -4.04 9.07 2.09
CA ILE A 129 -5.41 9.40 2.50
C ILE A 129 -6.32 9.53 1.27
N PRO A 130 -7.33 8.65 1.10
CA PRO A 130 -8.23 8.72 -0.05
C PRO A 130 -9.04 10.03 -0.07
N PRO A 131 -9.46 10.53 -1.25
CA PRO A 131 -10.36 11.67 -1.36
C PRO A 131 -11.65 11.47 -0.55
N ARG A 132 -12.15 12.54 0.07
CA ARG A 132 -13.32 12.46 0.95
C ARG A 132 -14.59 12.18 0.15
N HIS A 133 -15.40 11.24 0.62
CA HIS A 133 -16.76 11.02 0.12
C HIS A 133 -17.80 11.31 1.20
N ALA A 134 -18.36 12.53 1.21
CA ALA A 134 -19.17 13.06 2.29
C ALA A 134 -20.40 12.22 2.66
N ARG A 135 -21.11 11.68 1.65
CA ARG A 135 -22.29 10.83 1.87
C ARG A 135 -21.91 9.53 2.58
N THR A 136 -20.80 8.91 2.17
CA THR A 136 -20.29 7.68 2.79
C THR A 136 -19.88 7.93 4.24
N GLU A 137 -19.20 9.05 4.50
CA GLU A 137 -18.81 9.44 5.86
C GLU A 137 -20.01 9.54 6.80
N LYS A 138 -21.09 10.18 6.33
CA LYS A 138 -22.32 10.33 7.09
C LYS A 138 -22.96 8.98 7.38
N SER A 139 -23.01 8.07 6.38
CA SER A 139 -23.54 6.71 6.56
C SER A 139 -22.73 5.89 7.56
N VAL A 140 -21.41 5.84 7.41
CA VAL A 140 -20.53 5.09 8.33
C VAL A 140 -20.63 5.62 9.74
N ARG A 141 -20.70 6.96 9.93
CA ARG A 141 -20.88 7.56 11.26
C ARG A 141 -22.24 7.27 11.89
N ALA A 142 -23.29 7.12 11.08
CA ALA A 142 -24.63 6.80 11.57
C ALA A 142 -24.77 5.32 11.97
N GLU A 143 -24.04 4.43 11.30
CA GLU A 143 -23.84 3.05 11.70
C GLU A 143 -23.01 3.05 13.01
N ARG A 144 -23.67 3.09 14.17
CA ARG A 144 -23.00 2.97 15.48
C ARG A 144 -22.67 1.49 15.71
N PRO A 145 -21.45 1.11 16.14
CA PRO A 145 -21.20 -0.27 16.54
C PRO A 145 -22.10 -0.58 17.75
N GLU A 146 -22.86 -1.66 17.64
CA GLU A 146 -23.48 -2.32 18.79
C GLU A 146 -22.33 -3.02 19.54
N SER A 147 -22.08 -2.62 20.79
CA SER A 147 -20.99 -3.05 21.69
C SER A 147 -19.56 -2.52 21.46
N ALA A 148 -19.25 -1.40 22.13
CA ALA A 148 -17.97 -1.17 22.81
C ALA A 148 -18.26 -0.30 24.05
N PRO A 149 -17.77 -0.63 25.26
CA PRO A 149 -17.97 0.21 26.43
C PRO A 149 -17.26 1.55 26.21
N ALA A 150 -17.95 2.64 26.57
CA ALA A 150 -17.42 3.99 26.46
C ALA A 150 -16.20 4.15 27.39
N ALA A 151 -15.01 4.28 26.81
CA ALA A 151 -13.86 4.81 27.53
C ALA A 151 -14.05 6.32 27.69
N GLU A 152 -14.22 6.78 28.92
CA GLU A 152 -14.20 8.18 29.29
C GLU A 152 -12.79 8.79 29.05
N PRO A 153 -12.67 10.11 28.80
CA PRO A 153 -11.41 10.71 28.41
C PRO A 153 -10.50 10.88 29.63
N GLU A 154 -9.47 10.04 29.74
CA GLU A 154 -8.42 10.19 30.76
C GLU A 154 -7.51 11.38 30.40
N SER A 155 -7.53 12.40 31.26
CA SER A 155 -6.75 13.63 31.14
C SER A 155 -5.25 13.37 31.24
N ALA A 156 -4.50 14.07 30.37
CA ALA A 156 -3.05 14.21 30.30
C ALA A 156 -2.28 13.92 31.60
N ARG A 157 -1.43 12.88 31.56
CA ARG A 157 -0.25 12.75 32.42
C ARG A 157 1.01 12.53 31.55
N PRO A 158 2.20 12.92 32.04
CA PRO A 158 3.43 12.92 31.25
C PRO A 158 3.85 11.50 30.85
N VAL A 159 4.32 11.35 29.61
CA VAL A 159 4.80 10.09 29.05
C VAL A 159 6.20 9.79 29.60
N GLU A 160 6.27 8.87 30.56
CA GLU A 160 7.49 8.09 30.83
C GLU A 160 7.56 6.87 29.89
N PRO A 161 8.76 6.33 29.60
CA PRO A 161 8.91 5.19 28.70
C PRO A 161 8.16 3.97 29.24
N VAL A 162 7.09 3.59 28.54
CA VAL A 162 6.23 2.46 28.88
C VAL A 162 6.99 1.16 28.63
N HIS A 163 7.37 0.47 29.70
CA HIS A 163 7.66 -0.96 29.65
C HIS A 163 6.36 -1.71 29.31
N PRO A 164 6.41 -2.78 28.48
CA PRO A 164 5.22 -3.54 28.10
C PRO A 164 4.57 -4.12 29.36
N ARG A 165 3.36 -3.65 29.66
CA ARG A 165 2.51 -4.22 30.70
C ARG A 165 2.06 -5.60 30.19
N PRO A 166 2.20 -6.69 30.97
CA PRO A 166 1.65 -7.97 30.55
C PRO A 166 0.15 -7.80 30.32
N ALA A 167 -0.33 -8.28 29.17
CA ALA A 167 -1.75 -8.31 28.84
C ALA A 167 -2.49 -9.05 29.98
N GLY A 168 -3.56 -8.44 30.51
CA GLY A 168 -4.44 -9.15 31.44
C GLY A 168 -4.97 -10.42 30.78
N ASP A 169 -5.11 -11.48 31.58
CA ASP A 169 -5.46 -12.81 31.09
C ASP A 169 -6.77 -12.78 30.27
N PRO A 170 -6.75 -13.16 28.98
CA PRO A 170 -7.94 -13.13 28.12
C PRO A 170 -8.96 -14.24 28.44
N GLU A 171 -8.70 -15.08 29.45
CA GLU A 171 -9.57 -16.20 29.85
C GLU A 171 -10.81 -15.74 30.64
N ASP A 172 -10.75 -14.58 31.32
CA ASP A 172 -11.85 -14.14 32.21
C ASP A 172 -13.05 -13.53 31.46
N LEU A 173 -12.97 -13.31 30.15
CA LEU A 173 -14.01 -12.63 29.36
C LEU A 173 -14.59 -13.44 28.19
N LEU A 174 -14.00 -14.60 27.88
CA LEU A 174 -14.46 -15.48 26.81
C LEU A 174 -14.91 -16.79 27.46
N GLY A 175 -16.22 -17.04 27.54
CA GLY A 175 -16.71 -18.34 28.00
C GLY A 175 -16.07 -19.52 27.24
N HIS A 176 -16.11 -20.72 27.81
CA HIS A 176 -15.44 -21.95 27.31
C HIS A 176 -15.51 -22.15 25.78
N ALA A 177 -16.65 -21.89 25.14
CA ALA A 177 -16.82 -22.00 23.68
C ALA A 177 -15.89 -21.06 22.88
N GLY A 178 -15.62 -19.86 23.39
CA GLY A 178 -14.67 -18.92 22.80
C GLY A 178 -13.21 -19.36 22.96
N ALA A 179 -12.88 -20.02 24.07
CA ALA A 179 -11.55 -20.59 24.30
C ALA A 179 -11.26 -21.80 23.40
N GLU A 180 -12.28 -22.65 23.15
CA GLU A 180 -12.16 -23.77 22.21
C GLU A 180 -11.99 -23.29 20.76
N LEU A 181 -12.81 -22.33 20.30
CA LEU A 181 -12.68 -21.76 18.95
C LEU A 181 -11.31 -21.10 18.76
N ARG A 182 -10.83 -20.37 19.78
CA ARG A 182 -9.49 -19.79 19.80
C ARG A 182 -8.42 -20.87 19.64
N SER A 183 -8.51 -21.95 20.42
CA SER A 183 -7.55 -23.04 20.38
C SER A 183 -7.53 -23.77 19.03
N ALA A 184 -8.70 -24.06 18.46
CA ALA A 184 -8.84 -24.66 17.14
C ALA A 184 -8.24 -23.79 16.03
N ARG A 185 -8.51 -22.47 16.07
CA ARG A 185 -7.94 -21.50 15.13
C ARG A 185 -6.41 -21.45 15.23
N LEU A 186 -5.85 -21.47 16.44
CA LEU A 186 -4.40 -21.48 16.63
C LEU A 186 -3.75 -22.79 16.18
N ALA A 187 -4.39 -23.94 16.41
CA ALA A 187 -3.92 -25.23 15.92
C ALA A 187 -3.89 -25.28 14.38
N ARG A 188 -4.95 -24.78 13.72
CA ARG A 188 -4.97 -24.61 12.25
C ARG A 188 -3.84 -23.68 11.78
N ALA A 189 -3.57 -22.60 12.53
CA ALA A 189 -2.54 -21.64 12.15
C ALA A 189 -1.13 -22.24 12.26
N ASP A 190 -0.87 -23.01 13.33
CA ASP A 190 0.38 -23.74 13.51
C ASP A 190 0.58 -24.78 12.39
N ALA A 191 -0.48 -25.53 12.04
CA ALA A 191 -0.45 -26.51 10.96
C ALA A 191 -0.09 -25.87 9.60
N ALA A 192 -0.66 -24.71 9.28
CA ALA A 192 -0.37 -23.99 8.04
C ALA A 192 1.11 -23.57 7.91
N TRP A 193 1.79 -23.34 9.03
CA TRP A 193 3.20 -22.92 9.07
C TRP A 193 4.19 -24.04 9.40
N SER A 194 3.69 -25.24 9.76
CA SER A 194 4.49 -26.40 10.17
C SER A 194 5.53 -26.85 9.13
N THR A 195 5.31 -26.54 7.86
CA THR A 195 6.21 -26.88 6.75
C THR A 195 7.52 -26.06 6.76
N TYR A 196 7.53 -24.90 7.42
CA TYR A 196 8.66 -23.96 7.42
C TYR A 196 9.43 -24.07 8.73
N GLY A 197 10.76 -24.11 8.64
CA GLY A 197 11.61 -24.07 9.83
C GLY A 197 11.33 -22.79 10.63
N GLY A 198 10.89 -22.93 11.89
CA GLY A 198 10.53 -21.79 12.74
C GLY A 198 9.07 -21.32 12.64
N GLY A 199 8.22 -21.97 11.84
CA GLY A 199 6.81 -21.59 11.65
C GLY A 199 5.98 -21.56 12.94
N GLY A 200 6.06 -22.59 13.79
CA GLY A 200 5.35 -22.58 15.07
C GLY A 200 5.90 -21.55 16.09
N ALA A 201 7.16 -21.13 15.93
CA ALA A 201 7.69 -20.00 16.71
C ALA A 201 7.10 -18.66 16.21
N LEU A 202 6.95 -18.49 14.88
CA LEU A 202 6.28 -17.33 14.30
C LEU A 202 4.85 -17.20 14.86
N ILE A 203 4.03 -18.26 14.78
CA ILE A 203 2.63 -18.22 15.23
C ILE A 203 2.53 -17.86 16.72
N ARG A 204 3.31 -18.52 17.58
CA ARG A 204 3.31 -18.20 19.03
C ARG A 204 3.68 -16.75 19.30
N ARG A 205 4.67 -16.20 18.59
CA ARG A 205 5.10 -14.80 18.74
C ARG A 205 4.05 -13.81 18.25
N LEU A 206 3.36 -14.12 17.15
CA LEU A 206 2.24 -13.29 16.68
C LEU A 206 1.10 -13.23 17.70
N VAL A 207 0.76 -14.36 18.33
CA VAL A 207 -0.28 -14.41 19.39
C VAL A 207 0.15 -13.65 20.64
N ALA A 208 1.43 -13.74 21.01
CA ALA A 208 1.99 -13.00 22.14
C ALA A 208 2.10 -11.48 21.90
N GLY A 209 1.87 -11.02 20.66
CA GLY A 209 2.03 -9.61 20.30
C GLY A 209 3.49 -9.18 20.15
N ASP A 210 4.42 -10.12 20.02
CA ASP A 210 5.80 -9.83 19.64
C ASP A 210 5.88 -9.29 18.20
N ALA A 211 7.06 -8.80 17.80
CA ALA A 211 7.34 -8.29 16.46
C ALA A 211 8.31 -9.20 15.66
N PRO A 212 8.00 -10.49 15.40
CA PRO A 212 8.85 -11.31 14.54
C PRO A 212 8.88 -10.75 13.12
N ARG A 213 10.07 -10.65 12.54
CA ARG A 213 10.29 -10.18 11.18
C ARG A 213 10.92 -11.29 10.37
N ALA A 214 10.32 -11.63 9.24
CA ALA A 214 10.79 -12.72 8.41
C ALA A 214 10.64 -12.47 6.91
N ALA A 215 11.60 -13.01 6.16
CA ALA A 215 11.51 -13.23 4.73
C ALA A 215 11.19 -14.71 4.48
N TRP A 216 10.14 -14.96 3.72
CA TRP A 216 9.53 -16.27 3.59
C TRP A 216 9.50 -16.74 2.13
N CYS A 217 9.98 -17.97 1.89
CA CYS A 217 9.86 -18.62 0.59
C CYS A 217 8.76 -19.67 0.65
N ALA A 218 7.59 -19.34 0.09
CA ALA A 218 6.42 -20.19 0.15
C ALA A 218 6.56 -21.44 -0.71
N VAL A 219 6.00 -22.55 -0.25
CA VAL A 219 5.82 -23.73 -1.10
C VAL A 219 4.68 -23.46 -2.11
N PRO A 220 4.88 -23.78 -3.40
CA PRO A 220 3.91 -23.45 -4.45
C PRO A 220 2.62 -24.28 -4.41
N TRP A 221 2.62 -25.42 -3.70
CA TRP A 221 1.45 -26.30 -3.61
C TRP A 221 1.24 -26.78 -2.17
N PRO A 222 0.00 -26.80 -1.65
CA PRO A 222 -0.30 -27.39 -0.36
C PRO A 222 0.01 -28.89 -0.43
N ARG A 223 0.90 -29.39 0.42
CA ARG A 223 1.14 -30.83 0.49
C ARG A 223 -0.04 -31.51 1.18
N SER A 224 -0.91 -32.12 0.39
CA SER A 224 -0.99 -33.58 0.44
C SER A 224 0.11 -34.12 -0.49
N VAL A 225 0.81 -35.18 -0.06
CA VAL A 225 1.91 -35.84 -0.79
C VAL A 225 1.59 -35.96 -2.29
N PRO A 226 2.50 -35.63 -3.24
CA PRO A 226 2.21 -35.92 -4.64
C PRO A 226 2.09 -37.44 -4.78
N PRO A 227 0.99 -37.98 -5.33
CA PRO A 227 0.88 -39.41 -5.48
C PRO A 227 1.98 -39.92 -6.40
N ALA A 228 2.51 -41.08 -6.06
CA ALA A 228 3.51 -41.78 -6.86
C ALA A 228 2.96 -42.14 -8.26
N THR A 229 1.64 -42.09 -8.47
CA THR A 229 0.96 -42.56 -9.67
C THR A 229 -0.25 -41.70 -10.08
N GLN A 230 -0.58 -41.72 -11.38
CA GLN A 230 -1.67 -40.92 -11.97
C GLN A 230 -3.08 -41.39 -11.56
N ALA A 231 -3.21 -42.62 -11.06
CA ALA A 231 -4.47 -43.19 -10.59
C ALA A 231 -4.96 -42.54 -9.28
N ASP A 232 -4.06 -42.24 -8.35
CA ASP A 232 -4.41 -41.70 -7.03
C ASP A 232 -4.89 -40.23 -7.07
N ARG A 233 -4.72 -39.53 -8.20
CA ARG A 233 -5.22 -38.16 -8.39
C ARG A 233 -6.73 -38.07 -8.58
N ALA A 234 -7.35 -39.14 -9.08
CA ALA A 234 -8.78 -39.15 -9.39
C ALA A 234 -9.64 -39.45 -8.16
N ASP A 235 -9.12 -40.25 -7.22
CA ASP A 235 -9.87 -40.74 -6.06
C ASP A 235 -9.81 -39.80 -4.84
N GLN A 236 -8.82 -38.91 -4.77
CA GLN A 236 -8.62 -37.97 -3.65
C GLN A 236 -8.99 -36.52 -4.00
N ALA A 237 -10.04 -36.31 -4.79
CA ALA A 237 -10.77 -35.04 -4.78
C ALA A 237 -11.57 -34.93 -3.47
N ASP A 238 -10.86 -34.95 -2.35
CA ASP A 238 -11.44 -34.90 -1.01
C ASP A 238 -11.97 -33.49 -0.74
N ARG A 239 -13.18 -33.41 -0.17
CA ARG A 239 -14.01 -32.21 -0.07
C ARG A 239 -13.46 -31.13 0.88
N ASP A 240 -12.34 -31.39 1.54
CA ASP A 240 -11.78 -30.54 2.60
C ASP A 240 -10.39 -29.94 2.27
N THR A 241 -9.88 -30.09 1.03
CA THR A 241 -8.61 -29.44 0.65
C THR A 241 -8.84 -27.95 0.39
N PRO A 242 -8.11 -27.03 1.04
CA PRO A 242 -8.24 -25.60 0.77
C PRO A 242 -8.09 -25.34 -0.74
N THR A 243 -9.13 -24.77 -1.34
CA THR A 243 -9.25 -24.59 -2.80
C THR A 243 -8.34 -23.49 -3.35
N GLY A 244 -7.65 -22.76 -2.45
CA GLY A 244 -6.76 -21.64 -2.76
C GLY A 244 -5.28 -22.00 -2.76
N PRO A 245 -4.42 -21.07 -3.21
CA PRO A 245 -2.98 -21.31 -3.20
C PRO A 245 -2.46 -21.37 -1.76
N ALA A 246 -1.50 -22.27 -1.49
CA ALA A 246 -0.96 -22.51 -0.13
C ALA A 246 -0.41 -21.25 0.55
N TRP A 247 0.05 -20.28 -0.24
CA TRP A 247 0.56 -19.05 0.33
C TRP A 247 -0.56 -18.21 0.98
N ALA A 248 -1.75 -18.19 0.38
CA ALA A 248 -2.88 -17.43 0.88
C ALA A 248 -3.37 -18.00 2.22
N GLU A 249 -3.41 -19.34 2.34
CA GLU A 249 -3.71 -20.01 3.60
C GLU A 249 -2.69 -19.68 4.69
N SER A 250 -1.39 -19.65 4.36
CA SER A 250 -0.34 -19.29 5.32
C SER A 250 -0.46 -17.83 5.78
N VAL A 251 -0.77 -16.91 4.87
CA VAL A 251 -1.00 -15.49 5.20
C VAL A 251 -2.26 -15.32 6.05
N ALA A 252 -3.36 -16.01 5.72
CA ALA A 252 -4.59 -16.01 6.50
C ALA A 252 -4.35 -16.58 7.91
N ALA A 253 -3.60 -17.67 8.04
CA ALA A 253 -3.18 -18.24 9.32
C ALA A 253 -2.39 -17.24 10.20
N ALA A 254 -1.44 -16.51 9.60
CA ALA A 254 -0.67 -15.49 10.32
C ALA A 254 -1.57 -14.31 10.76
N ALA A 255 -2.50 -13.88 9.90
CA ALA A 255 -3.49 -12.86 10.24
C ALA A 255 -4.42 -13.34 11.38
N ALA A 256 -4.88 -14.59 11.32
CA ALA A 256 -5.72 -15.22 12.34
C ALA A 256 -5.03 -15.23 13.71
N ALA A 257 -3.75 -15.63 13.76
CA ALA A 257 -2.94 -15.62 14.97
C ALA A 257 -2.78 -14.20 15.54
N THR A 258 -2.54 -13.22 14.67
CA THR A 258 -2.38 -11.80 15.06
C THR A 258 -3.67 -11.21 15.65
N VAL A 259 -4.82 -11.45 14.99
CA VAL A 259 -6.13 -10.97 15.48
C VAL A 259 -6.54 -11.69 16.76
N THR A 260 -6.18 -12.96 16.91
CA THR A 260 -6.36 -13.73 18.15
C THR A 260 -5.52 -13.16 19.30
N GLY A 261 -4.34 -12.62 18.99
CA GLY A 261 -3.52 -11.83 19.92
C GLY A 261 -4.06 -10.41 20.19
N GLY A 262 -5.21 -10.04 19.61
CA GLY A 262 -5.84 -8.74 19.80
C GLY A 262 -5.29 -7.61 18.92
N ARG A 263 -4.35 -7.89 18.02
CA ARG A 263 -3.70 -6.89 17.16
C ARG A 263 -4.26 -6.92 15.72
N SER A 264 -4.05 -5.82 14.99
CA SER A 264 -4.53 -5.67 13.61
C SER A 264 -3.51 -6.17 12.57
N ALA A 265 -3.98 -6.53 11.37
CA ALA A 265 -3.12 -7.02 10.28
C ALA A 265 -3.34 -6.23 8.97
N LEU A 266 -2.24 -5.85 8.33
CA LEU A 266 -2.21 -5.24 7.00
C LEU A 266 -1.59 -6.21 5.99
N LEU A 267 -2.37 -6.62 5.00
CA LEU A 267 -2.00 -7.65 4.03
C LEU A 267 -1.93 -7.03 2.64
N LEU A 268 -0.73 -6.95 2.07
CA LEU A 268 -0.51 -6.47 0.71
C LEU A 268 -0.25 -7.62 -0.26
N VAL A 269 -0.93 -7.56 -1.39
CA VAL A 269 -0.77 -8.47 -2.54
C VAL A 269 -0.66 -7.66 -3.84
N PRO A 270 -0.02 -8.18 -4.91
CA PRO A 270 0.35 -7.33 -6.05
C PRO A 270 -0.84 -6.95 -6.95
N THR A 271 -1.77 -7.88 -7.23
CA THR A 271 -2.87 -7.66 -8.18
C THR A 271 -4.24 -8.02 -7.61
N ALA A 272 -5.31 -7.67 -8.34
CA ALA A 272 -6.69 -8.03 -7.97
C ALA A 272 -6.90 -9.54 -7.87
N THR A 273 -6.19 -10.34 -8.68
CA THR A 273 -6.27 -11.80 -8.61
C THR A 273 -5.78 -12.34 -7.28
N GLU A 274 -4.64 -11.86 -6.76
CA GLU A 274 -4.18 -12.27 -5.44
C GLU A 274 -5.04 -11.68 -4.31
N VAL A 275 -5.70 -10.54 -4.52
CA VAL A 275 -6.71 -10.02 -3.59
C VAL A 275 -7.86 -11.02 -3.46
N ASP A 276 -8.42 -11.50 -4.58
CA ASP A 276 -9.53 -12.45 -4.55
C ASP A 276 -9.12 -13.78 -3.90
N GLN A 277 -7.90 -14.26 -4.19
CA GLN A 277 -7.35 -15.49 -3.58
C GLN A 277 -7.20 -15.38 -2.06
N LEU A 278 -6.65 -14.26 -1.58
CA LEU A 278 -6.46 -14.04 -0.15
C LEU A 278 -7.79 -13.70 0.56
N ALA A 279 -8.71 -12.99 -0.10
CA ALA A 279 -10.04 -12.74 0.43
C ALA A 279 -10.85 -14.03 0.62
N ALA A 280 -10.75 -14.98 -0.32
CA ALA A 280 -11.32 -16.31 -0.19
C ALA A 280 -10.74 -17.05 1.02
N ALA A 281 -9.41 -17.07 1.16
CA ALA A 281 -8.76 -17.67 2.32
C ALA A 281 -9.20 -17.00 3.63
N LEU A 282 -9.25 -15.67 3.72
CA LEU A 282 -9.74 -14.99 4.93
C LEU A 282 -11.21 -15.33 5.24
N SER A 283 -12.03 -15.55 4.23
CA SER A 283 -13.43 -15.99 4.39
C SER A 283 -13.51 -17.42 4.94
N ASP A 284 -12.66 -18.34 4.47
CA ASP A 284 -12.55 -19.71 4.98
C ASP A 284 -12.05 -19.78 6.44
N TRP A 285 -11.45 -18.70 6.93
CA TRP A 285 -11.05 -18.52 8.33
C TRP A 285 -12.09 -17.76 9.17
N GLU A 286 -13.20 -17.34 8.56
CA GLU A 286 -14.24 -16.50 9.15
C GLU A 286 -13.65 -15.21 9.74
N LEU A 287 -12.76 -14.56 8.98
CA LEU A 287 -12.09 -13.33 9.36
C LEU A 287 -12.69 -12.12 8.64
N ASP A 288 -13.32 -11.25 9.41
CA ASP A 288 -13.79 -9.95 8.92
C ASP A 288 -12.62 -9.11 8.43
N HIS A 289 -12.72 -8.67 7.18
CA HIS A 289 -11.69 -7.87 6.52
C HIS A 289 -12.32 -6.84 5.57
N VAL A 290 -11.55 -5.80 5.24
CA VAL A 290 -11.90 -4.84 4.21
C VAL A 290 -10.84 -4.81 3.12
N THR A 291 -11.31 -4.63 1.89
CA THR A 291 -10.42 -4.52 0.74
C THR A 291 -10.19 -3.05 0.37
N LEU A 292 -8.92 -2.68 0.18
CA LEU A 292 -8.47 -1.38 -0.29
C LEU A 292 -7.67 -1.54 -1.59
N THR A 293 -8.39 -1.50 -2.72
CA THR A 293 -7.82 -1.52 -4.07
C THR A 293 -8.05 -0.19 -4.79
N ALA A 294 -7.24 0.08 -5.82
CA ALA A 294 -7.44 1.25 -6.67
C ALA A 294 -8.66 1.12 -7.60
N GLU A 295 -9.13 -0.10 -7.85
CA GLU A 295 -10.28 -0.41 -8.71
C GLU A 295 -11.61 -0.14 -8.00
N ALA A 296 -11.63 -0.19 -6.67
CA ALA A 296 -12.79 0.18 -5.89
C ALA A 296 -13.17 1.65 -6.15
N GLY A 297 -14.45 1.89 -6.47
CA GLY A 297 -14.97 3.23 -6.67
C GLY A 297 -14.74 4.15 -5.45
N PRO A 298 -14.73 5.48 -5.62
CA PRO A 298 -14.36 6.42 -4.54
C PRO A 298 -15.16 6.24 -3.25
N ALA A 299 -16.45 5.94 -3.35
CA ALA A 299 -17.32 5.73 -2.19
C ALA A 299 -16.97 4.45 -1.42
N ALA A 300 -16.70 3.34 -2.11
CA ALA A 300 -16.36 2.06 -1.50
C ALA A 300 -14.97 2.12 -0.85
N ARG A 301 -13.97 2.67 -1.55
CA ARG A 301 -12.62 2.86 -1.01
C ARG A 301 -12.62 3.74 0.24
N TYR A 302 -13.37 4.85 0.23
CA TYR A 302 -13.49 5.72 1.40
C TYR A 302 -14.23 5.02 2.55
N ARG A 303 -15.24 4.18 2.26
CA ARG A 303 -15.92 3.36 3.28
C ARG A 303 -14.95 2.41 3.97
N SER A 304 -14.25 1.58 3.21
CA SER A 304 -13.25 0.63 3.74
C SER A 304 -12.17 1.34 4.57
N PHE A 305 -11.69 2.49 4.10
CA PHE A 305 -10.74 3.32 4.83
C PHE A 305 -11.30 3.78 6.19
N LEU A 306 -12.56 4.23 6.25
CA LEU A 306 -13.19 4.64 7.51
C LEU A 306 -13.45 3.46 8.45
N LEU A 307 -13.80 2.28 7.94
CA LEU A 307 -13.98 1.08 8.75
C LEU A 307 -12.65 0.65 9.41
N ALA A 308 -11.55 0.71 8.66
CA ALA A 308 -10.21 0.47 9.20
C ALA A 308 -9.79 1.55 10.21
N LEU A 309 -9.97 2.83 9.85
CA LEU A 309 -9.62 3.97 10.71
C LEU A 309 -10.35 3.94 12.06
N THR A 310 -11.62 3.52 12.07
CA THR A 310 -12.46 3.48 13.27
C THR A 310 -12.31 2.17 14.06
N GLY A 311 -11.41 1.27 13.63
CA GLY A 311 -11.17 -0.01 14.31
C GLY A 311 -12.32 -1.01 14.21
N ARG A 312 -13.33 -0.76 13.35
CA ARG A 312 -14.45 -1.69 13.13
C ARG A 312 -14.01 -2.98 12.44
N VAL A 313 -12.89 -2.91 11.72
CA VAL A 313 -12.28 -4.05 11.06
C VAL A 313 -10.79 -4.02 11.37
N ARG A 314 -10.25 -5.18 11.78
CA ARG A 314 -8.84 -5.33 12.19
C ARG A 314 -7.93 -5.81 11.06
N ILE A 315 -8.50 -6.30 9.96
CA ILE A 315 -7.74 -6.80 8.80
C ILE A 315 -8.03 -5.92 7.59
N VAL A 316 -6.95 -5.35 7.04
CA VAL A 316 -7.00 -4.67 5.75
C VAL A 316 -6.24 -5.53 4.74
N LEU A 317 -6.94 -5.93 3.69
CA LEU A 317 -6.37 -6.54 2.50
C LEU A 317 -6.30 -5.49 1.39
N GLY A 318 -5.24 -5.44 0.61
CA GLY A 318 -5.23 -4.59 -0.56
C GLY A 318 -4.00 -4.73 -1.42
N THR A 319 -3.95 -3.88 -2.43
CA THR A 319 -2.75 -3.70 -3.25
C THR A 319 -1.87 -2.59 -2.66
N ARG A 320 -0.84 -2.16 -3.39
CA ARG A 320 0.06 -1.06 -3.01
C ARG A 320 -0.63 0.14 -2.32
N SER A 321 -1.81 0.55 -2.79
CA SER A 321 -2.52 1.72 -2.25
C SER A 321 -3.00 1.57 -0.80
N ALA A 322 -3.03 0.35 -0.27
CA ALA A 322 -3.38 0.05 1.11
C ALA A 322 -2.17 0.14 2.07
N ALA A 323 -0.95 0.36 1.58
CA ALA A 323 0.27 0.38 2.43
C ALA A 323 0.19 1.39 3.60
N PHE A 324 -0.55 2.49 3.42
CA PHE A 324 -0.79 3.52 4.43
C PHE A 324 -2.12 3.37 5.19
N ALA A 325 -2.85 2.26 5.00
CA ALA A 325 -4.16 2.09 5.63
C ALA A 325 -4.07 2.22 7.16
N PRO A 326 -4.86 3.09 7.79
CA PRO A 326 -4.81 3.29 9.23
C PRO A 326 -5.41 2.06 9.92
N LEU A 327 -4.66 1.50 10.85
CA LEU A 327 -5.07 0.37 11.69
C LEU A 327 -4.61 0.67 13.10
N ALA A 328 -5.53 0.60 14.07
CA ALA A 328 -5.18 0.65 15.48
C ALA A 328 -4.46 -0.65 15.86
N ASP A 329 -3.49 -0.58 16.76
CA ASP A 329 -2.76 -1.74 17.29
C ASP A 329 -2.19 -2.64 16.19
N LEU A 330 -1.60 -2.05 15.14
CA LEU A 330 -1.01 -2.79 14.02
C LEU A 330 0.01 -3.80 14.56
N GLY A 331 -0.27 -5.10 14.38
CA GLY A 331 0.57 -6.20 14.86
C GLY A 331 1.23 -7.02 13.77
N LEU A 332 0.72 -6.98 12.54
CA LEU A 332 1.31 -7.69 11.40
C LEU A 332 1.22 -6.86 10.12
N VAL A 333 2.33 -6.78 9.39
CA VAL A 333 2.36 -6.38 7.98
C VAL A 333 2.82 -7.55 7.12
N VAL A 334 2.12 -7.78 6.00
CA VAL A 334 2.49 -8.81 5.03
C VAL A 334 2.64 -8.17 3.65
N CYS A 335 3.71 -8.52 2.94
CA CYS A 335 3.90 -8.22 1.53
C CYS A 335 4.09 -9.53 0.77
N TRP A 336 3.07 -9.96 0.03
CA TRP A 336 3.17 -11.14 -0.83
C TRP A 336 3.77 -10.77 -2.20
N ASP A 337 4.64 -11.63 -2.70
CA ASP A 337 5.46 -11.41 -3.90
C ASP A 337 6.19 -10.06 -3.87
N ASP A 338 6.99 -9.85 -2.81
CA ASP A 338 7.56 -8.53 -2.48
C ASP A 338 8.47 -7.92 -3.58
N GLY A 339 8.96 -8.75 -4.50
CA GLY A 339 9.73 -8.34 -5.68
C GLY A 339 8.89 -7.90 -6.89
N HIS A 340 7.56 -7.89 -6.79
CA HIS A 340 6.69 -7.54 -7.91
C HIS A 340 6.65 -6.02 -8.15
N ASP A 341 6.89 -5.60 -9.40
CA ASP A 341 6.92 -4.17 -9.83
C ASP A 341 5.64 -3.36 -9.52
N ALA A 342 4.49 -4.03 -9.29
CA ALA A 342 3.22 -3.38 -8.99
C ALA A 342 3.27 -2.59 -7.67
N TYR A 343 4.23 -2.91 -6.80
CA TYR A 343 4.45 -2.23 -5.53
C TYR A 343 5.16 -0.88 -5.64
N SER A 344 5.73 -0.55 -6.80
CA SER A 344 6.25 0.80 -7.07
C SER A 344 5.10 1.75 -7.41
N ASP A 345 4.93 2.85 -6.65
CA ASP A 345 3.90 3.84 -6.99
C ASP A 345 4.34 4.70 -8.19
N PRO A 346 3.49 4.88 -9.22
CA PRO A 346 3.84 5.72 -10.36
C PRO A 346 3.69 7.22 -10.07
N ARG A 347 3.25 7.63 -8.88
CA ARG A 347 3.12 9.02 -8.48
C ARG A 347 4.28 9.39 -7.56
N ALA A 348 4.77 10.62 -7.71
CA ALA A 348 5.80 11.15 -6.83
C ALA A 348 5.43 10.95 -5.33
N PRO A 349 6.39 10.56 -4.48
CA PRO A 349 7.82 10.40 -4.76
C PRO A 349 8.24 8.98 -5.21
N TYR A 350 7.32 8.25 -5.84
CA TYR A 350 7.49 6.88 -6.33
C TYR A 350 7.87 5.85 -5.25
N PRO A 351 7.24 5.88 -4.06
CA PRO A 351 7.59 4.97 -2.99
C PRO A 351 7.25 3.52 -3.36
N HIS A 352 8.09 2.60 -2.90
CA HIS A 352 7.81 1.18 -2.96
C HIS A 352 7.03 0.74 -1.71
N ALA A 353 5.99 -0.10 -1.88
CA ALA A 353 5.16 -0.58 -0.77
C ALA A 353 5.97 -1.23 0.36
N ARG A 354 6.94 -2.08 0.00
CA ARG A 354 7.87 -2.72 0.94
C ARG A 354 8.53 -1.72 1.89
N THR A 355 9.06 -0.61 1.38
CA THR A 355 9.69 0.44 2.19
C THR A 355 8.71 1.04 3.20
N ILE A 356 7.47 1.28 2.79
CA ILE A 356 6.40 1.77 3.66
C ILE A 356 6.13 0.73 4.77
N LEU A 357 5.98 -0.55 4.42
CA LEU A 357 5.71 -1.62 5.38
C LEU A 357 6.87 -1.82 6.37
N THR A 358 8.12 -1.74 5.93
CA THR A 358 9.30 -1.80 6.81
C THR A 358 9.25 -0.67 7.85
N ARG A 359 8.99 0.57 7.42
CA ARG A 359 8.85 1.71 8.36
C ARG A 359 7.66 1.55 9.29
N ARG A 360 6.53 1.04 8.81
CA ARG A 360 5.37 0.75 9.67
C ARG A 360 5.69 -0.31 10.72
N ALA A 361 6.39 -1.37 10.35
CA ALA A 361 6.80 -2.41 11.29
C ALA A 361 7.77 -1.89 12.37
N GLU A 362 8.62 -0.93 12.03
CA GLU A 362 9.51 -0.25 12.97
C GLU A 362 8.76 0.68 13.92
N HIS A 363 7.91 1.57 13.38
CA HIS A 363 7.14 2.54 14.17
C HIS A 363 6.14 1.88 15.12
N SER A 364 5.37 0.91 14.63
CA SER A 364 4.29 0.29 15.40
C SER A 364 4.74 -0.95 16.19
N GLY A 365 6.02 -1.32 16.14
CA GLY A 365 6.51 -2.57 16.74
C GLY A 365 5.71 -3.78 16.24
N ALA A 366 5.42 -3.81 14.94
CA ALA A 366 4.62 -4.85 14.31
C ALA A 366 5.53 -5.96 13.74
N ALA A 367 4.99 -7.18 13.70
CA ALA A 367 5.57 -8.26 12.93
C ALA A 367 5.58 -7.93 11.44
N ALA A 368 6.52 -8.49 10.69
CA ALA A 368 6.61 -8.29 9.25
C ALA A 368 6.91 -9.60 8.52
N LEU A 369 6.13 -9.90 7.47
CA LEU A 369 6.35 -11.04 6.59
C LEU A 369 6.48 -10.57 5.14
N PHE A 370 7.67 -10.76 4.57
CA PHE A 370 7.93 -10.54 3.14
C PHE A 370 8.01 -11.90 2.46
N GLY A 371 6.99 -12.24 1.67
CA GLY A 371 6.80 -13.57 1.11
C GLY A 371 6.89 -13.58 -0.40
N GLY A 372 7.29 -14.72 -0.97
CA GLY A 372 7.20 -14.99 -2.41
C GLY A 372 7.56 -16.44 -2.70
N TYR A 373 7.38 -16.89 -3.94
CA TYR A 373 7.88 -18.21 -4.36
C TYR A 373 9.41 -18.24 -4.54
N ALA A 374 10.00 -17.08 -4.79
CA ALA A 374 11.43 -16.84 -4.78
C ALA A 374 11.73 -15.67 -3.84
N ARG A 375 12.93 -15.65 -3.27
CA ARG A 375 13.39 -14.52 -2.46
C ARG A 375 13.82 -13.39 -3.38
N SER A 376 13.26 -12.19 -3.18
CA SER A 376 13.71 -10.97 -3.83
C SER A 376 15.10 -10.55 -3.31
N VAL A 377 15.80 -9.71 -4.07
CA VAL A 377 17.12 -9.19 -3.65
C VAL A 377 16.99 -8.36 -2.37
N GLU A 378 15.91 -7.60 -2.24
CA GLU A 378 15.71 -6.73 -1.09
C GLU A 378 15.21 -7.51 0.13
N ALA A 379 14.40 -8.56 -0.04
CA ALA A 379 14.11 -9.48 1.05
C ALA A 379 15.39 -10.20 1.51
N GLN A 380 16.30 -10.53 0.59
CA GLN A 380 17.62 -11.06 0.92
C GLN A 380 18.47 -10.05 1.70
N GLU A 381 18.41 -8.76 1.37
CA GLU A 381 19.09 -7.70 2.12
C GLU A 381 18.52 -7.53 3.53
N LEU A 382 17.20 -7.62 3.70
CA LEU A 382 16.56 -7.61 5.03
C LEU A 382 17.04 -8.78 5.90
N VAL A 383 17.30 -9.94 5.30
CA VAL A 383 17.88 -11.10 6.01
C VAL A 383 19.37 -10.88 6.30
N HIS A 384 20.13 -10.40 5.32
CA HIS A 384 21.57 -10.20 5.43
C HIS A 384 21.93 -9.16 6.50
N SER A 385 21.19 -8.06 6.57
CA SER A 385 21.31 -7.02 7.60
C SER A 385 20.86 -7.47 9.00
N GLY A 386 20.25 -8.65 9.11
CA GLY A 386 19.69 -9.17 10.36
C GLY A 386 18.36 -8.54 10.77
N TRP A 387 17.77 -7.68 9.92
CA TRP A 387 16.47 -7.05 10.18
C TRP A 387 15.32 -8.08 10.15
N ALA A 388 15.41 -9.08 9.28
CA ALA A 388 14.49 -10.22 9.18
C ALA A 388 15.21 -11.56 9.33
N ARG A 389 14.48 -12.60 9.72
CA ARG A 389 14.94 -13.99 9.70
C ARG A 389 14.42 -14.72 8.47
N GLU A 390 15.18 -15.71 8.02
CA GLU A 390 14.72 -16.60 6.96
C GLU A 390 13.71 -17.61 7.50
N LEU A 391 12.55 -17.70 6.84
CA LEU A 391 11.59 -18.79 6.98
C LEU A 391 11.53 -19.53 5.64
N ALA A 392 12.15 -20.70 5.58
CA ALA A 392 12.16 -21.53 4.38
C ALA A 392 11.77 -22.97 4.72
N ALA A 393 11.11 -23.64 3.77
CA ALA A 393 10.86 -25.06 3.88
C ALA A 393 12.19 -25.82 3.64
N PRO A 394 12.37 -27.00 4.24
CA PRO A 394 13.54 -27.83 3.96
C PRO A 394 13.72 -28.07 2.45
N ARG A 395 14.96 -28.09 1.96
CA ARG A 395 15.24 -28.24 0.52
C ARG A 395 14.58 -29.47 -0.11
N ALA A 396 14.43 -30.56 0.65
CA ALA A 396 13.73 -31.76 0.20
C ALA A 396 12.23 -31.52 -0.05
N VAL A 397 11.58 -30.71 0.79
CA VAL A 397 10.18 -30.31 0.64
C VAL A 397 10.01 -29.45 -0.60
N LEU A 398 10.86 -28.43 -0.75
CA LEU A 398 10.86 -27.55 -1.92
C LEU A 398 11.05 -28.35 -3.21
N ARG A 399 12.10 -29.18 -3.30
CA ARG A 399 12.40 -29.98 -4.51
C ARG A 399 11.24 -30.87 -4.95
N ALA A 400 10.49 -31.42 -4.01
CA ALA A 400 9.36 -32.29 -4.32
C ALA A 400 8.06 -31.52 -4.60
N GLY A 401 7.96 -30.25 -4.17
CA GLY A 401 6.83 -29.38 -4.49
C GLY A 401 7.03 -28.49 -5.72
N THR A 402 8.28 -28.27 -6.15
CA THR A 402 8.61 -27.49 -7.34
C THR A 402 8.39 -28.32 -8.61
N ALA A 403 7.73 -27.72 -9.60
CA ALA A 403 7.59 -28.34 -10.91
C ALA A 403 8.97 -28.67 -11.50
N ARG A 404 9.16 -29.92 -11.93
CA ARG A 404 10.41 -30.35 -12.57
C ARG A 404 10.41 -29.83 -14.01
N ILE A 405 11.20 -28.81 -14.27
CA ILE A 405 11.48 -28.35 -15.64
C ILE A 405 12.49 -29.32 -16.23
N VAL A 406 12.06 -30.12 -17.19
CA VAL A 406 12.93 -30.97 -18.01
C VAL A 406 13.13 -30.23 -19.32
N ALA A 407 14.38 -29.88 -19.64
CA ALA A 407 14.71 -29.41 -20.98
C ALA A 407 14.61 -30.63 -21.91
N PRO A 408 13.82 -30.56 -23.00
CA PRO A 408 13.72 -31.66 -23.94
C PRO A 408 15.10 -31.94 -24.53
N ASP A 409 15.50 -33.21 -24.57
CA ASP A 409 16.71 -33.61 -25.26
C ASP A 409 16.49 -33.70 -26.78
N GLU A 410 17.55 -33.97 -27.54
CA GLU A 410 17.46 -34.09 -29.00
C GLU A 410 16.47 -35.19 -29.44
N PHE A 411 16.33 -36.25 -28.64
CA PHE A 411 15.42 -37.35 -28.92
C PHE A 411 13.96 -36.96 -28.62
N ASP A 412 13.70 -36.23 -27.54
CA ASP A 412 12.40 -35.65 -27.21
C ASP A 412 11.94 -34.68 -28.30
N LEU A 413 12.85 -33.82 -28.78
CA LEU A 413 12.60 -32.89 -29.89
C LEU A 413 12.32 -33.61 -31.21
N GLN A 414 12.98 -34.74 -31.47
CA GLN A 414 12.71 -35.58 -32.65
C GLN A 414 11.36 -36.31 -32.53
N ARG A 415 10.99 -36.79 -31.33
CA ARG A 415 9.73 -37.50 -31.07
C ARG A 415 8.51 -36.60 -31.11
N GLU A 416 8.61 -35.39 -30.55
CA GLU A 416 7.55 -34.38 -30.64
C GLU A 416 7.38 -33.84 -32.07
N GLY A 417 8.29 -34.21 -32.97
CA GLY A 417 8.44 -33.62 -34.28
C GLY A 417 9.03 -32.22 -34.16
N ARG A 418 9.55 -31.68 -35.26
CA ARG A 418 10.02 -30.29 -35.29
C ARG A 418 8.87 -29.42 -34.77
N PRO A 419 8.98 -28.74 -33.61
CA PRO A 419 7.98 -27.76 -33.24
C PRO A 419 7.87 -26.85 -34.45
N ALA A 420 6.64 -26.54 -34.90
CA ALA A 420 6.48 -25.46 -35.85
C ALA A 420 7.34 -24.34 -35.29
N GLY A 421 8.42 -23.98 -35.99
CA GLY A 421 9.35 -22.97 -35.49
C GLY A 421 8.55 -21.71 -35.16
N PRO A 422 9.13 -20.66 -34.56
CA PRO A 422 8.44 -19.38 -34.57
C PRO A 422 8.05 -19.11 -36.02
N ALA A 423 6.77 -19.30 -36.34
CA ALA A 423 6.22 -18.98 -37.62
C ALA A 423 6.19 -17.46 -37.56
N PHE A 424 7.34 -16.85 -37.86
CA PHE A 424 7.31 -15.54 -38.48
C PHE A 424 6.30 -15.73 -39.60
N PRO A 425 5.13 -15.05 -39.54
CA PRO A 425 4.18 -15.16 -40.62
C PRO A 425 4.96 -14.86 -41.88
N ALA A 426 5.07 -15.86 -42.77
CA ALA A 426 5.60 -15.61 -44.10
C ALA A 426 4.79 -14.42 -44.62
N PRO A 427 5.44 -13.32 -45.05
CA PRO A 427 4.70 -12.22 -45.63
C PRO A 427 3.80 -12.82 -46.70
N PRO A 428 2.49 -12.49 -46.72
CA PRO A 428 1.58 -13.08 -47.70
C PRO A 428 2.20 -12.90 -49.07
N GLY A 429 2.35 -14.02 -49.77
CA GLY A 429 3.17 -14.12 -50.97
C GLY A 429 2.80 -13.07 -52.03
N ARG A 430 3.84 -12.73 -52.80
CA ARG A 430 3.89 -11.78 -53.92
C ARG A 430 3.97 -10.32 -53.48
N TRP A 431 5.19 -9.78 -53.47
CA TRP A 431 5.39 -8.43 -53.98
C TRP A 431 4.88 -8.42 -55.44
N PRO A 432 3.83 -7.67 -55.78
CA PRO A 432 3.72 -7.22 -57.16
C PRO A 432 4.92 -6.30 -57.39
N ALA A 433 5.63 -6.50 -58.50
CA ALA A 433 6.57 -5.51 -58.99
C ALA A 433 5.90 -4.13 -58.92
N ALA A 434 6.59 -3.18 -58.30
CA ALA A 434 6.07 -1.85 -58.04
C ALA A 434 5.50 -1.19 -59.30
N PRO A 435 4.35 -0.53 -59.21
CA PRO A 435 4.18 0.75 -59.86
C PRO A 435 4.21 1.86 -58.81
N SER A 436 5.09 2.81 -59.06
CA SER A 436 5.12 4.14 -58.46
C SER A 436 3.72 4.75 -58.31
N SER A 437 3.34 5.15 -57.10
CA SER A 437 2.79 6.48 -56.76
C SER A 437 1.90 6.45 -55.50
N THR A 438 2.35 7.22 -54.50
CA THR A 438 1.60 8.09 -53.58
C THR A 438 0.16 7.73 -53.17
N GLY A 439 -0.03 7.23 -51.94
CA GLY A 439 -1.30 7.26 -51.21
C GLY A 439 -1.30 6.41 -49.92
N PRO A 440 -1.81 6.88 -48.76
CA PRO A 440 -1.78 6.12 -47.52
C PRO A 440 -2.98 5.16 -47.41
N CYS A 441 -2.75 3.84 -47.54
CA CYS A 441 -3.74 2.82 -47.21
C CYS A 441 -3.65 2.40 -45.73
N SER A 442 -4.73 2.60 -44.97
CA SER A 442 -4.87 2.11 -43.60
C SER A 442 -5.21 0.61 -43.58
N CYS A 443 -4.26 -0.24 -43.21
CA CYS A 443 -4.52 -1.67 -43.01
C CYS A 443 -5.04 -1.92 -41.58
N ARG A 444 -6.32 -2.30 -41.46
CA ARG A 444 -6.96 -2.70 -40.20
C ARG A 444 -6.79 -4.22 -40.03
N CYS A 445 -5.85 -4.66 -39.19
CA CYS A 445 -5.65 -6.09 -38.90
C CYS A 445 -6.73 -6.60 -37.94
N ARG A 446 -7.47 -7.63 -38.37
CA ARG A 446 -8.39 -8.42 -37.54
C ARG A 446 -7.63 -9.69 -37.09
N ALA A 447 -7.55 -9.94 -35.78
CA ALA A 447 -6.90 -11.15 -35.24
C ALA A 447 -7.87 -12.35 -35.26
N PRO A 448 -7.47 -13.54 -35.74
CA PRO A 448 -8.22 -14.76 -35.53
C PRO A 448 -7.78 -15.46 -34.23
N ALA A 449 -8.76 -16.09 -33.57
CA ALA A 449 -8.60 -16.92 -32.38
C ALA A 449 -8.20 -18.37 -32.72
N THR A 450 -7.73 -19.09 -31.69
CA THR A 450 -7.33 -20.53 -31.62
C THR A 450 -5.90 -20.81 -32.13
N SER A 451 -5.05 -21.60 -31.47
CA SER A 451 -5.17 -22.59 -30.40
C SER A 451 -3.86 -22.69 -29.58
N ARG A 452 -3.90 -23.44 -28.48
CA ARG A 452 -2.96 -23.44 -27.35
C ARG A 452 -1.62 -24.13 -27.65
N SER A 453 -0.53 -23.40 -27.43
CA SER A 453 0.67 -23.86 -26.72
C SER A 453 1.58 -22.63 -26.51
N SER A 454 1.83 -22.24 -25.26
CA SER A 454 2.68 -21.10 -24.92
C SER A 454 3.89 -21.60 -24.16
N PRO A 455 5.12 -21.28 -24.58
CA PRO A 455 6.20 -21.02 -23.66
C PRO A 455 6.08 -19.56 -23.19
N ALA A 456 6.30 -19.37 -21.88
CA ALA A 456 6.38 -18.13 -21.12
C ALA A 456 6.30 -16.80 -21.91
N ARG A 457 5.25 -16.01 -21.64
CA ARG A 457 5.24 -14.56 -21.84
C ARG A 457 4.82 -13.85 -20.57
N THR A 458 5.75 -13.04 -20.08
CA THR A 458 5.56 -11.93 -19.15
C THR A 458 4.53 -10.93 -19.70
N ALA A 459 3.80 -10.31 -18.78
CA ALA A 459 2.68 -9.41 -19.02
C ALA A 459 3.07 -8.20 -19.90
N GLY A 460 2.30 -8.00 -20.97
CA GLY A 460 2.37 -6.79 -21.80
C GLY A 460 1.41 -5.73 -21.28
N ASN A 461 1.93 -4.59 -20.84
CA ASN A 461 1.16 -3.37 -20.64
C ASN A 461 1.32 -2.50 -21.91
N ARG A 462 0.32 -2.48 -22.80
CA ARG A 462 0.30 -1.61 -23.98
C ARG A 462 -0.41 -0.30 -23.64
N ARG A 463 0.36 0.78 -23.43
CA ARG A 463 -0.10 2.15 -23.70
C ARG A 463 0.74 2.74 -24.83
N ALA A 464 0.04 3.19 -25.88
CA ALA A 464 0.64 3.89 -27.00
C ALA A 464 1.11 5.28 -26.55
N VAL A 465 2.41 5.55 -26.62
CA VAL A 465 2.97 6.90 -26.59
C VAL A 465 3.06 7.36 -28.05
N ARG A 466 2.33 8.42 -28.40
CA ARG A 466 2.51 9.16 -29.65
C ARG A 466 3.83 9.94 -29.54
N ALA A 467 4.82 9.61 -30.37
CA ALA A 467 5.98 10.47 -30.60
C ALA A 467 5.69 11.43 -31.78
N ALA A 468 5.91 12.72 -31.57
CA ALA A 468 5.89 13.75 -32.60
C ALA A 468 7.16 13.67 -33.48
N PRO A 469 7.12 14.08 -34.77
CA PRO A 469 8.26 13.92 -35.66
C PRO A 469 9.31 15.01 -35.41
N ALA A 470 10.54 14.59 -35.12
CA ALA A 470 11.72 15.46 -35.14
C ALA A 470 12.45 15.31 -36.48
N ARG A 471 12.77 16.46 -37.09
CA ARG A 471 13.49 16.63 -38.35
C ARG A 471 14.94 16.15 -38.24
N SER A 472 15.43 15.46 -39.27
CA SER A 472 16.85 15.26 -39.54
C SER A 472 17.52 16.57 -40.01
N PRO A 473 18.85 16.71 -39.82
CA PRO A 473 19.72 16.60 -40.99
C PRO A 473 21.06 15.87 -40.78
N SER A 474 21.37 15.04 -41.78
CA SER A 474 22.64 14.83 -42.50
C SER A 474 24.01 14.62 -41.80
N THR A 475 24.65 13.54 -42.28
CA THR A 475 26.08 13.34 -42.67
C THR A 475 27.18 13.17 -41.62
N GLY A 476 27.91 12.06 -41.72
CA GLY A 476 29.35 12.02 -41.42
C GLY A 476 29.94 10.72 -40.85
N ALA A 477 30.52 9.90 -41.74
CA ALA A 477 31.73 9.07 -41.55
C ALA A 477 31.79 7.87 -40.56
N THR A 478 31.83 6.69 -41.18
CA THR A 478 32.60 5.44 -40.91
C THR A 478 33.66 5.39 -39.80
N ARG A 479 33.54 4.40 -38.90
CA ARG A 479 34.54 3.32 -38.63
C ARG A 479 33.97 2.24 -37.67
N PRO A 480 34.26 0.93 -37.86
CA PRO A 480 33.73 -0.14 -37.03
C PRO A 480 34.65 -0.45 -35.84
N VAL A 481 34.08 -0.73 -34.66
CA VAL A 481 34.81 -1.27 -33.50
C VAL A 481 34.21 -2.64 -33.17
N LEU A 482 35.07 -3.66 -33.17
CA LEU A 482 34.77 -5.05 -32.82
C LEU A 482 34.21 -5.19 -31.39
N PRO A 483 33.34 -6.19 -31.12
CA PRO A 483 32.95 -6.56 -29.77
C PRO A 483 34.04 -7.42 -29.12
N VAL A 484 34.47 -7.03 -27.92
CA VAL A 484 35.38 -7.78 -27.05
C VAL A 484 34.62 -8.96 -26.43
N LEU A 485 35.14 -10.16 -26.68
CA LEU A 485 34.77 -11.44 -26.07
C LEU A 485 35.84 -11.78 -25.02
N LEU A 486 35.45 -12.03 -23.77
CA LEU A 486 36.29 -12.64 -22.73
C LEU A 486 35.34 -13.20 -21.66
N VAL A 487 34.96 -14.48 -21.72
CA VAL A 487 35.67 -15.67 -21.18
C VAL A 487 35.75 -15.64 -19.65
N LEU A 488 34.82 -16.38 -19.02
CA LEU A 488 34.89 -16.90 -17.65
C LEU A 488 35.92 -18.04 -17.58
N PRO A 489 36.78 -18.11 -16.56
CA PRO A 489 37.44 -19.34 -16.19
C PRO A 489 36.65 -20.08 -15.11
N VAL A 490 36.64 -21.39 -15.28
CA VAL A 490 36.09 -22.42 -14.39
C VAL A 490 37.23 -22.98 -13.52
N LEU A 491 36.89 -23.28 -12.26
CA LEU A 491 37.51 -24.21 -11.28
C LEU A 491 38.90 -23.89 -10.71
N VAL A 492 38.97 -23.89 -9.37
CA VAL A 492 39.40 -25.06 -8.59
C VAL A 492 38.35 -25.35 -7.51
#